data_AF-A0A256ZUG9-F1
#
_entry.id   AF-A0A256ZUG9-F1
#
_cell.length_a   1.000
_cell.length_b   1.000
_cell.length_c   1.000
_cell.angle_alpha   90.00
_cell.angle_beta   90.00
_cell.angle_gamma   90.00
#
_symmetry.space_group_name_H-M   'P 1'
#
loop_
_entity.id
_entity.type
_entity.pdbx_description
1 polymer ?
#
loop_
_entity_poly.entity_id
_entity_poly.type
_entity_poly.pdbx_seq_one_letter_code
_entity_poly.pdbx_strand_id
1 'polypeptide(L)'
;MGRLKQVKFYLGEEQYEKLRKIAEQQCLSVPALVKSIVLEYLGEAEYGDLVSRIKELERKYEQLAREVGRIEKDLAFLAKRCSKS
;
A
#
# COMPACT_ATOMS: atom_id res chain seq x y z
N MET A 1 -5.75 21.11 -25.33
CA MET A 1 -5.78 19.67 -24.99
C MET A 1 -4.69 18.98 -25.81
N GLY A 2 -3.59 18.54 -25.18
CA GLY A 2 -2.49 17.89 -25.88
C GLY A 2 -2.88 16.50 -26.40
N ARG A 3 -2.36 16.08 -27.57
CA ARG A 3 -2.56 14.73 -28.09
C ARG A 3 -2.05 13.69 -27.10
N LEU A 4 -2.89 12.73 -26.75
CA LEU A 4 -2.46 11.54 -26.02
C LEU A 4 -1.48 10.75 -26.90
N LYS A 5 -0.27 10.50 -26.38
CA LYS A 5 0.71 9.63 -27.05
C LYS A 5 0.40 8.18 -26.70
N GLN A 6 0.27 7.34 -27.71
CA GLN A 6 0.15 5.90 -27.53
C GLN A 6 1.55 5.27 -27.52
N VAL A 7 1.83 4.46 -26.50
CA VAL A 7 3.08 3.69 -26.38
C VAL A 7 2.73 2.20 -26.49
N LYS A 8 3.52 1.46 -27.27
CA LYS A 8 3.37 0.00 -27.42
C LYS A 8 4.40 -0.70 -26.56
N PHE A 9 3.94 -1.68 -25.77
CA PHE A 9 4.80 -2.58 -25.01
C PHE A 9 4.79 -3.95 -25.68
N TYR A 10 5.97 -4.50 -25.93
CA TYR A 10 6.13 -5.85 -26.44
C TYR A 10 6.55 -6.73 -25.27
N LEU A 11 5.68 -7.67 -24.91
CA LEU A 11 5.88 -8.62 -23.83
C LEU A 11 5.92 -10.02 -24.42
N GLY A 12 6.70 -10.92 -23.81
CA GLY A 12 6.55 -12.34 -24.08
C GLY A 12 5.21 -12.86 -23.54
N GLU A 13 4.78 -14.01 -24.04
CA GLU A 13 3.48 -14.60 -23.68
C GLU A 13 3.34 -14.84 -22.17
N GLU A 14 4.39 -15.35 -21.52
CA GLU A 14 4.38 -15.62 -20.08
C GLU A 14 4.22 -14.33 -19.26
N GLN A 15 4.89 -13.25 -19.66
CA GLN A 15 4.80 -11.96 -18.98
C GLN A 15 3.42 -11.33 -19.18
N TYR A 16 2.88 -11.41 -20.40
CA TYR A 16 1.54 -10.92 -20.69
C TYR A 16 0.47 -11.69 -19.90
N GLU A 17 0.60 -13.01 -19.79
CA GLU A 17 -0.35 -13.84 -19.05
C GLU A 17 -0.35 -13.55 -17.55
N LYS A 18 0.84 -13.34 -16.96
CA LYS A 18 0.95 -12.87 -15.56
C LYS A 18 0.25 -11.52 -15.38
N LEU A 19 0.51 -10.58 -16.29
CA LEU A 19 -0.07 -9.25 -16.25
C LEU A 19 -1.59 -9.29 -16.40
N ARG A 20 -2.11 -10.15 -17.29
CA ARG A 20 -3.53 -10.37 -17.50
C ARG A 20 -4.23 -10.89 -16.25
N LYS A 21 -3.66 -11.90 -15.59
CA LYS A 21 -4.22 -12.46 -14.34
C LYS A 21 -4.32 -11.39 -13.24
N ILE A 22 -3.30 -10.53 -13.11
CA ILE A 22 -3.31 -9.44 -12.14
C ILE A 22 -4.40 -8.41 -12.48
N ALA A 23 -4.56 -8.08 -13.77
CA ALA A 23 -5.60 -7.15 -14.21
C ALA A 23 -7.00 -7.71 -13.92
N GLU A 24 -7.23 -9.00 -14.19
CA GLU A 24 -8.48 -9.70 -13.89
C GLU A 24 -8.79 -9.71 -12.37
N GLN A 25 -7.79 -9.99 -11.52
CA GLN A 25 -7.93 -9.95 -10.06
C GLN A 25 -8.34 -8.57 -9.52
N GLN A 26 -7.93 -7.50 -10.21
CA GLN A 26 -8.22 -6.12 -9.82
C GLN A 26 -9.44 -5.54 -10.55
N CYS A 27 -10.17 -6.35 -11.34
CA CYS A 27 -11.27 -5.89 -12.20
C CYS A 27 -10.86 -4.75 -13.16
N LEU A 28 -9.62 -4.77 -13.64
CA LEU A 28 -9.06 -3.78 -14.57
C LEU A 28 -8.79 -4.39 -15.94
N SER A 29 -8.72 -3.54 -16.97
CA SER A 29 -8.14 -3.95 -18.25
C SER A 29 -6.61 -3.94 -18.16
N VAL A 30 -5.95 -4.79 -18.96
CA VAL A 30 -4.49 -4.81 -19.06
C VAL A 30 -3.90 -3.41 -19.33
N PRO A 31 -4.39 -2.61 -20.29
CA PRO A 31 -3.88 -1.26 -20.50
C PRO A 31 -4.08 -0.31 -19.31
N ALA A 32 -5.18 -0.46 -18.56
CA ALA A 32 -5.43 0.36 -17.37
C ALA A 32 -4.44 0.05 -16.24
N LEU A 33 -4.15 -1.24 -16.02
CA LEU A 33 -3.15 -1.69 -15.07
C LEU A 33 -1.73 -1.23 -15.46
N VAL A 34 -1.36 -1.35 -16.75
CA VAL A 34 -0.04 -0.86 -17.21
C VAL A 34 0.06 0.65 -17.02
N LYS A 35 -1.01 1.40 -17.32
CA LYS A 35 -1.06 2.84 -17.10
C LYS A 35 -0.86 3.18 -15.62
N SER A 36 -1.52 2.48 -14.70
CA SER A 36 -1.34 2.73 -13.26
C SER A 36 0.08 2.44 -12.81
N ILE A 37 0.67 1.31 -13.21
CA ILE A 37 2.05 0.93 -12.87
C ILE A 37 3.05 1.97 -13.38
N VAL A 38 2.91 2.40 -14.64
CA VAL A 38 3.82 3.38 -15.24
C VAL A 38 3.70 4.74 -14.56
N LEU A 39 2.47 5.20 -14.29
CA LEU A 39 2.26 6.49 -13.60
C LEU A 39 2.74 6.43 -12.14
N GLU A 40 2.56 5.31 -11.46
CA GLU A 40 3.10 5.07 -10.12
C GLU A 40 4.64 5.15 -10.13
N TYR A 41 5.28 4.47 -11.07
CA TYR A 41 6.74 4.51 -11.22
C TYR A 41 7.28 5.91 -11.56
N LEU A 42 6.54 6.68 -12.36
CA LEU A 42 6.89 8.07 -12.71
C LEU A 42 6.55 9.09 -11.61
N GLY A 43 5.85 8.69 -10.54
CA GLY A 43 5.36 9.60 -9.50
C GLY A 43 4.24 10.53 -9.96
N GLU A 44 3.57 10.21 -11.08
CA GLU A 44 2.47 10.98 -11.67
C GLU A 44 1.08 10.39 -11.37
N ALA A 45 0.99 9.38 -10.49
CA ALA A 45 -0.30 8.87 -10.05
C ALA A 45 -1.02 9.91 -9.17
N GLU A 46 -2.08 10.53 -9.69
CA GLU A 46 -3.02 11.37 -8.92
C GLU A 46 -3.65 10.63 -7.72
N TYR A 47 -3.59 9.30 -7.69
CA TYR A 47 -3.88 8.48 -6.52
C TYR A 47 -2.59 8.25 -5.74
N GLY A 48 -2.44 9.04 -4.67
CA GLY A 48 -1.23 9.18 -3.87
C GLY A 48 -0.38 7.92 -3.78
N ASP A 49 0.84 8.07 -4.29
CA ASP A 49 2.01 7.20 -4.14
C ASP A 49 1.81 6.08 -3.10
N LEU A 50 1.58 4.85 -3.58
CA LEU A 50 1.38 3.67 -2.74
C LEU A 50 2.51 3.55 -1.72
N VAL A 51 3.72 3.95 -2.10
CA VAL A 51 4.90 3.99 -1.23
C VAL A 51 4.74 5.01 -0.11
N SER A 52 4.23 6.21 -0.39
CA SER A 52 3.90 7.21 0.63
C SER A 52 2.78 6.72 1.55
N ARG A 53 1.76 6.02 1.02
CA ARG A 53 0.70 5.44 1.84
C ARG A 53 1.21 4.32 2.75
N ILE A 54 2.11 3.48 2.24
CA ILE A 54 2.78 2.45 3.03
C ILE A 54 3.60 3.09 4.15
N LYS A 55 4.42 4.10 3.85
CA LYS A 55 5.21 4.84 4.86
C LYS A 55 4.34 5.51 5.91
N GLU A 56 3.19 6.05 5.52
CA GLU A 56 2.21 6.62 6.46
C GLU A 56 1.63 5.55 7.38
N LEU A 57 1.26 4.38 6.83
CA LEU A 57 0.73 3.26 7.60
C LEU A 57 1.78 2.67 8.56
N GLU A 58 3.03 2.54 8.14
CA GLU A 58 4.15 2.11 8.98
C GLU A 58 4.32 3.04 10.19
N ARG A 59 4.30 4.36 9.98
CA ARG A 59 4.38 5.35 11.07
C ARG A 59 3.22 5.24 12.05
N LYS A 60 1.99 5.05 11.55
CA LYS A 60 0.80 4.88 12.39
C LYS A 60 0.88 3.60 13.21
N TYR A 61 1.37 2.51 12.62
CA TYR A 61 1.57 1.24 13.32
C TYR A 61 2.59 1.38 14.45
N GLU A 62 3.74 2.00 14.20
CA GLU A 62 4.75 2.24 15.24
C GLU A 62 4.21 3.08 16.40
N GLN A 63 3.44 4.12 16.11
CA GLN A 63 2.81 4.93 17.13
C GLN A 63 1.85 4.10 17.99
N LEU A 64 0.98 3.31 17.36
CA LEU A 64 0.01 2.47 18.04
C LEU A 64 0.71 1.44 18.94
N ALA A 65 1.76 0.79 18.45
CA ALA A 65 2.54 -0.18 19.24
C ALA A 65 3.12 0.44 20.51
N ARG A 66 3.61 1.69 20.44
CA ARG A 66 4.12 2.41 21.61
C ARG A 66 3.02 2.75 22.61
N GLU A 67 1.85 3.16 22.14
CA GLU A 67 0.71 3.48 22.99
C GLU A 67 0.18 2.23 23.71
N VAL A 68 0.02 1.13 22.99
CA VAL A 68 -0.38 -0.17 23.59
C VAL A 68 0.63 -0.59 24.66
N GLY A 69 1.93 -0.52 24.37
CA GLY A 69 2.96 -0.87 25.36
C GLY A 69 2.97 0.03 26.61
N ARG A 70 2.48 1.28 26.52
CA ARG A 70 2.27 2.13 27.72
C ARG A 70 1.06 1.66 28.51
N ILE A 71 -0.06 1.41 27.82
CA ILE A 71 -1.30 0.93 28.44
C ILE A 71 -1.05 -0.38 29.19
N GLU A 72 -0.31 -1.32 28.61
CA GLU A 72 0.05 -2.58 29.24
C GLU A 72 0.84 -2.39 30.55
N LYS A 73 1.79 -1.44 30.57
CA LYS A 73 2.57 -1.12 31.77
C LYS A 73 1.70 -0.52 32.87
N ASP A 74 0.83 0.41 32.51
CA ASP A 74 -0.10 1.04 33.45
C ASP A 74 -1.05 0.01 34.05
N LEU A 75 -1.57 -0.89 33.20
CA LEU A 75 -2.44 -1.98 33.62
C LEU A 75 -1.74 -2.94 34.58
N ALA A 76 -0.49 -3.32 34.28
CA ALA A 76 0.32 -4.17 35.15
C ALA A 76 0.63 -3.50 36.50
N PHE A 77 0.84 -2.18 36.52
CA PHE A 77 1.06 -1.43 37.74
C PHE A 77 -0.20 -1.35 38.61
N LEU A 78 -1.36 -1.11 37.99
CA LEU A 78 -2.66 -1.12 38.66
C LEU A 78 -2.98 -2.51 39.22
N ALA A 79 -2.79 -3.57 38.44
CA ALA A 79 -3.01 -4.95 38.89
C ALA A 79 -2.15 -5.29 40.12
N LYS A 80 -0.87 -4.88 40.12
CA LYS A 80 0.02 -5.05 41.28
C LYS A 80 -0.46 -4.29 42.52
N ARG A 81 -1.01 -3.07 42.36
CA ARG A 81 -1.58 -2.31 43.47
C ARG A 81 -2.83 -2.98 44.04
N CYS A 82 -3.73 -3.45 43.19
CA CYS A 82 -4.95 -4.13 43.62
C CYS A 82 -4.66 -5.46 44.32
N SER A 83 -3.59 -6.18 43.93
CA SER A 83 -3.20 -7.45 44.58
C SER A 83 -2.55 -7.31 45.97
N LYS A 84 -2.23 -6.08 46.39
CA LYS A 84 -1.59 -5.78 47.69
C LYS A 84 -2.56 -5.18 48.72
N SER A 85 -3.82 -4.99 48.35
CA SER A 85 -4.92 -4.58 49.24
C SER A 85 -5.82 -5.77 49.53
#